data_AF-U6DWT7-F1
#
_entry.id   AF-U6DWT7-F1
#
_cell.length_a   1.000
_cell.length_b   1.000
_cell.length_c   1.000
_cell.angle_alpha   90.00
_cell.angle_beta   90.00
_cell.angle_gamma   90.00
#
_symmetry.space_group_name_H-M   'P 1'
#
loop_
_entity.id
_entity.type
_entity.pdbx_description
1 polymer ?
#
loop_
_entity_poly.entity_id
_entity_poly.type
_entity_poly.pdbx_seq_one_letter_code
_entity_poly.pdbx_strand_id
1 'polypeptide(L)'
;LESLLLLRDADRVLQVHVEYIESYASCVAVQAFQKAAKKRREFWRGQRKALGQLLLGVSSEASVGTTLTQALRQPLAHHVQQYVLLLLSLGDSVTEPHPARELVVHAATLFGNLQSFMRQALDQALATQALWHSLSSRLRDVLCTPARRLLQDSQDIAVTVTPLRAERVLLFNDALVLLQGHSVHTFDLKLVWVDPGQDG
;
A
#
# COMPACT_ATOMS: atom_id res chain seq x y z
N LEU A 1 -20.55 -8.18 24.82
CA LEU A 1 -20.19 -7.39 23.61
C LEU A 1 -19.12 -6.35 23.93
N GLU A 2 -19.23 -5.62 25.04
CA GLU A 2 -18.26 -4.59 25.47
C GLU A 2 -16.84 -5.11 25.79
N SER A 3 -16.66 -6.42 25.96
CA SER A 3 -15.34 -7.05 26.11
C SER A 3 -14.65 -7.39 24.78
N LEU A 4 -15.36 -7.29 23.64
CA LEU A 4 -14.78 -7.55 22.33
C LEU A 4 -13.93 -6.37 21.89
N LEU A 5 -12.62 -6.59 21.76
CA LEU A 5 -11.66 -5.55 21.37
C LEU A 5 -12.03 -4.88 20.05
N LEU A 6 -12.53 -5.65 19.07
CA LEU A 6 -12.97 -5.16 17.76
C LEU A 6 -14.17 -4.20 17.83
N LEU A 7 -14.90 -4.17 18.95
CA LEU A 7 -16.01 -3.25 19.19
C LEU A 7 -15.62 -2.13 20.15
N ARG A 8 -14.88 -2.46 21.22
CA ARG A 8 -14.51 -1.51 22.29
C ARG A 8 -13.43 -0.54 21.85
N ASP A 9 -12.39 -1.03 21.18
CA ASP A 9 -11.19 -0.27 20.80
C ASP A 9 -10.94 -0.39 19.28
N ALA A 10 -12.01 -0.36 18.49
CA ALA A 10 -11.98 -0.58 17.05
C ALA A 10 -10.98 0.35 16.33
N ASP A 11 -10.95 1.63 16.70
CA ASP A 11 -10.03 2.63 16.15
C ASP A 11 -8.56 2.29 16.42
N ARG A 12 -8.24 1.79 17.62
CA ARG A 12 -6.88 1.41 17.96
C ARG A 12 -6.43 0.18 17.19
N VAL A 13 -7.32 -0.80 17.03
CA VAL A 13 -7.05 -1.97 16.19
C VAL A 13 -6.83 -1.52 14.75
N LEU A 14 -7.69 -0.65 14.23
CA LEU A 14 -7.58 -0.07 12.89
C LEU A 14 -6.23 0.62 12.69
N GLN A 15 -5.84 1.49 13.62
CA GLN A 15 -4.58 2.24 13.55
C GLN A 15 -3.37 1.31 13.43
N VAL A 16 -3.26 0.28 14.27
CA VAL A 16 -2.14 -0.67 14.22
C VAL A 16 -2.08 -1.41 12.88
N HIS A 17 -3.24 -1.75 12.30
CA HIS A 17 -3.28 -2.36 10.97
C HIS A 17 -2.81 -1.37 9.91
N VAL A 18 -3.29 -0.12 9.93
CA VAL A 18 -2.87 0.93 8.99
C VAL A 18 -1.35 1.12 9.04
N GLU A 19 -0.77 1.28 10.23
CA GLU A 19 0.68 1.44 10.40
C GLU A 19 1.48 0.27 9.82
N TYR A 20 1.01 -0.96 10.03
CA TYR A 20 1.63 -2.15 9.44
C TYR A 20 1.52 -2.14 7.91
N ILE A 21 0.33 -1.85 7.36
CA ILE A 21 0.07 -1.85 5.93
C ILE A 21 0.93 -0.80 5.23
N GLU A 22 1.03 0.40 5.79
CA GLU A 22 1.86 1.48 5.26
C GLU A 22 3.34 1.09 5.27
N SER A 23 3.83 0.55 6.39
CA SER A 23 5.21 0.07 6.52
C SER A 23 5.51 -1.05 5.52
N TYR A 24 4.59 -2.01 5.38
CA TYR A 24 4.70 -3.10 4.43
C TYR A 24 4.69 -2.58 2.98
N ALA A 25 3.77 -1.68 2.64
CA ALA A 25 3.71 -1.03 1.33
C ALA A 25 5.01 -0.28 1.03
N SER A 26 5.63 0.35 2.02
CA SER A 26 6.92 1.03 1.88
C SER A 26 8.05 0.06 1.57
N CYS A 27 8.05 -1.13 2.19
CA CYS A 27 8.98 -2.19 1.84
C CYS A 27 8.76 -2.70 0.41
N VAL A 28 7.51 -2.89 -0.01
CA VAL A 28 7.16 -3.32 -1.37
C VAL A 28 7.63 -2.30 -2.41
N ALA A 29 7.28 -1.02 -2.23
CA ALA A 29 7.57 0.05 -3.17
C ALA A 29 9.05 0.12 -3.56
N VAL A 30 9.97 -0.23 -2.64
CA VAL A 30 11.42 -0.18 -2.87
C VAL A 30 12.08 -1.56 -3.02
N GLN A 31 11.29 -2.63 -3.15
CA GLN A 31 11.75 -4.03 -3.27
C GLN A 31 12.64 -4.47 -2.08
N ALA A 32 12.30 -4.03 -0.87
CA ALA A 32 13.09 -4.33 0.32
C ALA A 32 13.19 -5.85 0.56
N PHE A 33 12.10 -6.60 0.35
CA PHE A 33 12.08 -8.05 0.52
C PHE A 33 13.00 -8.78 -0.46
N GLN A 34 13.01 -8.38 -1.74
CA GLN A 34 13.89 -8.95 -2.76
C GLN A 34 15.35 -8.62 -2.46
N LYS A 35 15.64 -7.38 -2.07
CA LYS A 35 16.99 -6.93 -1.67
C LYS A 35 17.49 -7.71 -0.44
N ALA A 36 16.64 -7.87 0.59
CA ALA A 36 16.96 -8.64 1.78
C ALA A 36 17.19 -10.12 1.47
N ALA A 37 16.34 -10.72 0.62
CA ALA A 37 16.48 -12.09 0.16
C ALA A 37 17.82 -12.31 -0.57
N LYS A 38 18.20 -11.38 -1.45
CA LYS A 38 19.48 -11.42 -2.17
C LYS A 38 20.68 -11.28 -1.24
N LYS A 39 20.64 -10.34 -0.29
CA LYS A 39 21.76 -10.06 0.64
C LYS A 39 22.07 -11.23 1.59
N ARG A 40 21.07 -12.05 1.92
CA ARG A 40 21.18 -13.19 2.85
C ARG A 40 20.77 -14.50 2.19
N ARG A 41 21.14 -14.70 0.92
CA ARG A 41 20.68 -15.82 0.08
C ARG A 41 20.81 -17.19 0.75
N GLU A 42 21.96 -17.49 1.35
CA GLU A 42 22.20 -18.81 1.95
C GLU A 42 21.39 -19.06 3.21
N PHE A 43 21.21 -18.04 4.06
CA PHE A 43 20.30 -18.11 5.20
C PHE A 43 18.87 -18.42 4.74
N TRP A 44 18.39 -17.66 3.76
CA TRP A 44 17.02 -17.80 3.23
C TRP A 44 16.78 -19.12 2.50
N ARG A 45 17.82 -19.70 1.89
CA ARG A 45 17.76 -21.04 1.29
C ARG A 45 17.42 -22.09 2.36
N GLY A 46 18.07 -22.01 3.52
CA GLY A 46 17.78 -22.90 4.65
C GLY A 46 16.39 -22.71 5.26
N GLN A 47 15.82 -21.51 5.16
CA GLN A 47 14.50 -21.18 5.73
C GLN A 47 13.32 -21.40 4.77
N ARG A 48 13.56 -21.81 3.53
CA ARG A 48 12.51 -21.92 2.50
C ARG A 48 11.35 -22.84 2.92
N LYS A 49 11.62 -23.94 3.62
CA LYS A 49 10.58 -24.86 4.10
C LYS A 49 9.70 -24.22 5.16
N ALA A 50 10.29 -23.53 6.15
CA ALA A 50 9.55 -22.82 7.18
C ALA A 50 8.70 -21.69 6.60
N LEU A 51 9.25 -20.93 5.64
CA LEU A 51 8.48 -19.91 4.91
C LEU A 51 7.31 -20.50 4.13
N GLY A 52 7.51 -21.65 3.48
CA GLY A 52 6.43 -22.37 2.79
C GLY A 52 5.33 -22.83 3.73
N GLN A 53 5.64 -23.23 4.97
CA GLN A 53 4.63 -23.63 5.96
C GLN A 53 3.76 -22.46 6.46
N LEU A 54 4.31 -21.24 6.46
CA LEU A 54 3.54 -20.02 6.79
C LEU A 54 2.54 -19.62 5.69
N LEU A 55 2.67 -20.22 4.51
CA LEU A 55 1.95 -19.86 3.31
C LEU A 55 1.06 -21.03 2.89
N LEU A 56 -0.25 -20.91 3.14
CA LEU A 56 -1.24 -21.83 2.59
C LEU A 56 -1.29 -21.63 1.06
N GLY A 57 -0.51 -22.41 0.31
CA GLY A 57 -0.65 -22.53 -1.15
C GLY A 57 0.31 -21.70 -2.01
N VAL A 58 1.54 -21.40 -1.55
CA VAL A 58 2.55 -20.77 -2.43
C VAL A 58 3.28 -21.82 -3.27
N SER A 59 3.35 -21.57 -4.58
CA SER A 59 4.08 -22.42 -5.54
C SER A 59 5.55 -22.56 -5.11
N SER A 60 6.06 -23.80 -5.20
CA SER A 60 7.48 -24.13 -4.94
C SER A 60 8.46 -23.32 -5.80
N GLU A 61 7.99 -22.72 -6.90
CA GLU A 61 8.78 -21.96 -7.87
C GLU A 61 8.97 -20.48 -7.50
N ALA A 62 8.24 -19.95 -6.50
CA ALA A 62 8.34 -18.54 -6.13
C ALA A 62 9.72 -18.18 -5.55
N SER A 63 10.24 -17.00 -5.92
CA SER A 63 11.47 -16.46 -5.32
C SER A 63 11.28 -16.19 -3.83
N VAL A 64 12.33 -16.29 -3.01
CA VAL A 64 12.19 -16.02 -1.56
C VAL A 64 11.70 -14.60 -1.27
N GLY A 65 12.07 -13.61 -2.08
CA GLY A 65 11.54 -12.26 -1.94
C GLY A 65 10.03 -12.19 -2.17
N THR A 66 9.54 -12.92 -3.17
CA THR A 66 8.10 -13.08 -3.45
C THR A 66 7.40 -13.82 -2.31
N THR A 67 7.99 -14.90 -1.81
CA THR A 67 7.49 -15.68 -0.67
C THR A 67 7.39 -14.81 0.59
N LEU A 68 8.41 -14.01 0.92
CA LEU A 68 8.39 -13.07 2.06
C LEU A 68 7.29 -12.03 1.92
N THR A 69 7.12 -11.48 0.71
CA THR A 69 6.06 -10.52 0.39
C THR A 69 4.69 -11.15 0.68
N GLN A 70 4.45 -12.37 0.22
CA GLN A 70 3.19 -13.08 0.47
C GLN A 70 3.01 -13.44 1.95
N ALA A 71 4.05 -13.94 2.62
CA ALA A 71 3.97 -14.45 4.00
C ALA A 71 3.62 -13.37 5.00
N LEU A 72 4.10 -12.14 4.76
CA LEU A 72 3.84 -10.99 5.61
C LEU A 72 2.50 -10.32 5.32
N ARG A 73 1.84 -10.63 4.19
CA ARG A 73 0.58 -10.02 3.78
C ARG A 73 -0.63 -10.94 3.97
N GLN A 74 -0.54 -12.18 3.50
CA GLN A 74 -1.68 -13.07 3.39
C GLN A 74 -2.38 -13.34 4.74
N PRO A 75 -1.66 -13.63 5.84
CA PRO A 75 -2.31 -13.84 7.14
C PRO A 75 -3.09 -12.61 7.60
N LEU A 76 -2.53 -11.41 7.43
CA LEU A 76 -3.18 -10.16 7.78
C LEU A 76 -4.46 -9.93 6.96
N ALA A 77 -4.36 -10.09 5.64
CA ALA A 77 -5.51 -9.91 4.75
C ALA A 77 -6.63 -10.91 5.08
N HIS A 78 -6.28 -12.14 5.41
CA HIS A 78 -7.23 -13.16 5.84
C HIS A 78 -7.89 -12.77 7.17
N HIS A 79 -7.12 -12.35 8.17
CA HIS A 79 -7.68 -11.93 9.47
C HIS A 79 -8.64 -10.75 9.33
N VAL A 80 -8.28 -9.72 8.57
CA VAL A 80 -9.17 -8.56 8.34
C VAL A 80 -10.46 -9.00 7.64
N GLN A 81 -10.38 -9.88 6.65
CA GLN A 81 -11.57 -10.45 6.01
C GLN A 81 -12.45 -11.23 7.01
N GLN A 82 -11.84 -12.03 7.89
CA GLN A 82 -12.57 -12.76 8.93
C GLN A 82 -13.25 -11.81 9.91
N TYR A 83 -12.61 -10.70 10.29
CA TYR A 83 -13.25 -9.68 11.14
C TYR A 83 -14.51 -9.12 10.49
N VAL A 84 -14.45 -8.77 9.20
CA VAL A 84 -15.62 -8.26 8.46
C VAL A 84 -16.74 -9.29 8.46
N LEU A 85 -16.45 -10.56 8.11
CA LEU A 85 -17.46 -11.62 8.07
C LEU A 85 -18.13 -11.83 9.44
N LEU A 86 -17.32 -11.94 10.50
CA LEU A 86 -17.82 -12.15 11.86
C LEU A 86 -18.65 -10.96 12.37
N LEU A 87 -18.23 -9.73 12.07
CA LEU A 87 -18.97 -8.52 12.45
C LEU A 87 -20.30 -8.41 11.72
N LEU A 88 -20.37 -8.76 10.43
CA LEU A 88 -21.63 -8.81 9.68
C LEU A 88 -22.57 -9.86 10.26
N SER A 89 -22.09 -11.10 10.47
CA SER A 89 -22.89 -12.17 11.09
C SER A 89 -23.36 -11.81 12.49
N LEU A 90 -22.52 -11.13 13.28
CA LEU A 90 -22.91 -10.64 14.59
C LEU A 90 -24.01 -9.58 14.49
N GLY A 91 -23.91 -8.65 13.53
CA GLY A 91 -24.91 -7.62 13.28
C GLY A 91 -26.27 -8.20 12.91
N ASP A 92 -26.28 -9.26 12.10
CA ASP A 92 -27.51 -9.98 11.69
C ASP A 92 -28.15 -10.76 12.85
N SER A 93 -27.35 -11.20 13.83
CA SER A 93 -27.84 -11.94 15.00
C SER A 93 -28.46 -11.08 16.09
N VAL A 94 -28.30 -9.75 16.04
CA VAL A 94 -28.85 -8.81 17.03
C VAL A 94 -30.24 -8.35 16.57
N THR A 95 -31.27 -9.06 17.05
CA THR A 95 -32.67 -8.93 16.60
C THR A 95 -33.49 -7.81 17.26
N GLU A 96 -33.06 -7.26 18.39
CA GLU A 96 -33.72 -6.15 19.10
C GLU A 96 -32.92 -4.85 18.96
N PRO A 97 -33.51 -3.65 19.15
CA PRO A 97 -32.77 -2.39 19.21
C PRO A 97 -31.85 -2.37 20.44
N HIS A 98 -30.71 -3.03 20.31
CA HIS A 98 -29.66 -3.10 21.31
C HIS A 98 -28.59 -2.06 20.95
N PRO A 99 -28.12 -1.25 21.92
CA PRO A 99 -27.03 -0.28 21.70
C PRO A 99 -25.75 -0.86 21.07
N ALA A 100 -25.51 -2.17 21.23
CA ALA A 100 -24.36 -2.84 20.67
C ALA A 100 -24.47 -3.05 19.15
N ARG A 101 -25.68 -2.96 18.57
CA ARG A 101 -25.88 -3.07 17.12
C ARG A 101 -25.18 -1.93 16.38
N GLU A 102 -25.26 -0.71 16.90
CA GLU A 102 -24.57 0.45 16.32
C GLU A 102 -23.04 0.27 16.36
N LEU A 103 -22.51 -0.23 17.48
CA LEU A 103 -21.08 -0.54 17.62
C LEU A 103 -20.62 -1.61 16.62
N VAL A 104 -21.43 -2.64 16.40
CA VAL A 104 -21.14 -3.70 15.43
C VAL A 104 -21.16 -3.18 13.99
N VAL A 105 -22.16 -2.38 13.63
CA VAL A 105 -22.25 -1.76 12.28
C VAL A 105 -21.07 -0.81 12.03
N HIS A 106 -20.71 0.00 13.03
CA HIS A 106 -19.57 0.89 12.96
C HIS A 106 -18.25 0.10 12.75
N ALA A 107 -18.00 -0.90 13.59
CA ALA A 107 -16.82 -1.76 13.46
C ALA A 107 -16.79 -2.47 12.08
N ALA A 108 -17.91 -3.04 11.61
CA ALA A 108 -17.98 -3.68 10.30
C ALA A 108 -17.58 -2.73 9.17
N THR A 109 -18.00 -1.47 9.25
CA THR A 109 -17.64 -0.43 8.29
C THR A 109 -16.15 -0.09 8.36
N LEU A 110 -15.59 0.08 9.57
CA LEU A 110 -14.15 0.35 9.74
C LEU A 110 -13.28 -0.77 9.15
N PHE A 111 -13.59 -2.03 9.45
CA PHE A 111 -12.80 -3.16 8.95
C PHE A 111 -13.05 -3.45 7.46
N GLY A 112 -14.24 -3.13 6.93
CA GLY A 112 -14.51 -3.15 5.49
C GLY A 112 -13.69 -2.10 4.73
N ASN A 113 -13.61 -0.88 5.28
CA ASN A 113 -12.76 0.18 4.75
C ASN A 113 -11.28 -0.20 4.83
N LEU A 114 -10.84 -0.81 5.93
CA LEU A 114 -9.48 -1.32 6.08
C LEU A 114 -9.13 -2.35 5.00
N GLN A 115 -10.04 -3.30 4.70
CA GLN A 115 -9.82 -4.28 3.65
C GLN A 115 -9.62 -3.60 2.27
N SER A 116 -10.39 -2.56 1.98
CA SER A 116 -10.25 -1.78 0.75
C SER A 116 -8.93 -1.00 0.72
N PHE A 117 -8.58 -0.36 1.84
CA PHE A 117 -7.31 0.36 2.01
C PHE A 117 -6.10 -0.56 1.82
N MET A 118 -6.12 -1.78 2.39
CA MET A 118 -5.06 -2.78 2.22
C MET A 118 -4.78 -3.11 0.76
N ARG A 119 -5.83 -3.21 -0.06
CA ARG A 119 -5.71 -3.46 -1.49
C ARG A 119 -5.13 -2.25 -2.20
N GLN A 120 -5.72 -1.07 -2.00
CA GLN A 120 -5.28 0.17 -2.63
C GLN A 120 -3.82 0.53 -2.29
N ALA A 121 -3.44 0.46 -1.02
CA ALA A 121 -2.08 0.75 -0.57
C ALA A 121 -1.05 -0.17 -1.23
N LEU A 122 -1.40 -1.44 -1.45
CA LEU A 122 -0.52 -2.35 -2.16
C LEU A 122 -0.48 -2.05 -3.67
N ASP A 123 -1.64 -1.89 -4.31
CA ASP A 123 -1.70 -1.62 -5.75
C ASP A 123 -0.89 -0.37 -6.08
N GLN A 124 -0.99 0.67 -5.24
CA GLN A 124 -0.20 1.88 -5.34
C GLN A 124 1.30 1.64 -5.11
N ALA A 125 1.68 0.82 -4.13
CA ALA A 125 3.08 0.46 -3.90
C ALA A 125 3.67 -0.34 -5.08
N LEU A 126 2.90 -1.25 -5.69
CA LEU A 126 3.30 -2.01 -6.87
C LEU A 126 3.43 -1.12 -8.11
N ALA A 127 2.51 -0.18 -8.32
CA ALA A 127 2.61 0.82 -9.38
C ALA A 127 3.87 1.69 -9.19
N THR A 128 4.14 2.12 -7.96
CA THR A 128 5.35 2.87 -7.60
C THR A 128 6.62 2.04 -7.86
N GLN A 129 6.60 0.75 -7.51
CA GLN A 129 7.70 -0.16 -7.80
C GLN A 129 7.94 -0.29 -9.31
N ALA A 130 6.88 -0.41 -10.11
CA ALA A 130 6.97 -0.50 -11.57
C ALA A 130 7.56 0.77 -12.19
N LEU A 131 7.19 1.95 -11.69
CA LEU A 131 7.81 3.21 -12.07
C LEU A 131 9.33 3.20 -11.86
N TRP A 132 9.83 2.70 -10.72
CA TRP A 132 11.27 2.64 -10.48
C TRP A 132 12.04 1.76 -11.47
N HIS A 133 11.36 0.84 -12.16
CA HIS A 133 11.93 0.06 -13.24
C HIS A 133 11.95 0.80 -14.58
N SER A 134 11.04 1.76 -14.79
CA SER A 134 11.01 2.58 -16.02
C SER A 134 11.99 3.76 -15.97
N LEU A 135 12.40 4.19 -14.78
CA LEU A 135 13.36 5.28 -14.60
C LEU A 135 14.83 4.80 -14.73
N SER A 136 15.71 5.71 -15.17
CA SER A 136 17.15 5.49 -15.14
C SER A 136 17.66 5.34 -13.71
N SER A 137 18.83 4.71 -13.53
CA SER A 137 19.44 4.53 -12.21
C SER A 137 19.61 5.85 -11.46
N ARG A 138 20.13 6.89 -12.13
CA ARG A 138 20.33 8.23 -11.56
C ARG A 138 19.02 8.84 -11.06
N LEU A 139 17.95 8.77 -11.85
CA LEU A 139 16.64 9.30 -11.46
C LEU A 139 16.08 8.53 -10.26
N ARG A 140 16.21 7.20 -10.26
CA ARG A 140 15.79 6.37 -9.14
C ARG A 140 16.56 6.69 -7.86
N ASP A 141 17.87 6.94 -7.93
CA ASP A 141 18.68 7.25 -6.75
C ASP A 141 18.25 8.56 -6.08
N VAL A 142 17.74 9.53 -6.86
CA VAL A 142 17.23 10.81 -6.35
C VAL A 142 15.77 10.71 -5.87
N LEU A 143 14.93 9.96 -6.60
CA LEU A 143 13.49 9.96 -6.39
C LEU A 143 12.96 8.83 -5.50
N CYS A 144 13.67 7.72 -5.38
CA CYS A 144 13.17 6.54 -4.69
C CYS A 144 13.30 6.69 -3.17
N THR A 145 12.17 6.87 -2.50
CA THR A 145 12.08 6.81 -1.03
C THR A 145 11.03 5.78 -0.61
N PRO A 146 11.17 5.15 0.57
CA PRO A 146 10.19 4.16 1.03
C PRO A 146 8.77 4.72 1.22
N ALA A 147 8.63 5.99 1.63
CA ALA A 147 7.32 6.59 1.90
C ALA A 147 6.60 7.11 0.65
N ARG A 148 7.35 7.34 -0.44
CA ARG A 148 6.79 7.90 -1.68
C ARG A 148 5.86 6.91 -2.38
N ARG A 149 4.75 7.43 -2.89
CA ARG A 149 3.74 6.68 -3.65
C ARG A 149 3.35 7.45 -4.90
N LEU A 150 3.38 6.77 -6.04
CA LEU A 150 2.88 7.31 -7.30
C LEU A 150 1.35 7.48 -7.21
N LEU A 151 0.87 8.66 -7.56
CA LEU A 151 -0.55 8.98 -7.72
C LEU A 151 -0.91 9.04 -9.20
N GLN A 152 -0.05 9.68 -10.01
CA GLN A 152 -0.28 9.78 -11.45
C GLN A 152 1.04 9.88 -12.22
N ASP A 153 1.03 9.34 -13.42
CA ASP A 153 2.13 9.38 -14.37
C ASP A 153 1.63 9.90 -15.72
N SER A 154 2.25 10.97 -16.23
CA SER A 154 1.83 11.57 -17.49
C SER A 154 2.38 10.85 -18.72
N GLN A 155 3.04 9.69 -18.58
CA GLN A 155 3.59 8.95 -19.72
C GLN A 155 2.55 8.74 -20.84
N ASP A 156 1.30 8.50 -20.45
CA ASP A 156 0.19 8.27 -21.38
C ASP A 156 -0.86 9.40 -21.37
N ILE A 157 -0.51 10.57 -20.80
CA ILE A 157 -1.41 11.73 -20.67
C ILE A 157 -0.72 12.95 -21.27
N ALA A 158 -1.37 13.61 -22.24
CA ALA A 158 -0.86 14.85 -22.79
C ALA A 158 -0.88 15.96 -21.74
N VAL A 159 0.29 16.32 -21.23
CA VAL A 159 0.47 17.42 -20.26
C VAL A 159 1.43 18.44 -20.85
N THR A 160 0.94 19.66 -21.06
CA THR A 160 1.78 20.79 -21.47
C THR A 160 2.26 21.49 -20.21
N VAL A 161 3.57 21.57 -20.03
CA VAL A 161 4.18 22.34 -18.94
C VAL A 161 4.87 23.56 -19.54
N THR A 162 4.57 24.74 -19.01
CA THR A 162 5.19 26.01 -19.42
C THR A 162 5.63 26.78 -18.17
N PRO A 163 6.78 27.47 -18.22
CA PRO A 163 7.75 27.54 -19.33
C PRO A 163 8.63 26.29 -19.47
N LEU A 164 8.58 25.36 -18.51
CA LEU A 164 9.41 24.16 -18.48
C LEU A 164 8.86 23.11 -19.44
N ARG A 165 9.58 22.78 -20.52
CA ARG A 165 9.19 21.72 -21.48
C ARG A 165 9.46 20.32 -20.91
N ALA A 166 8.73 19.95 -19.86
CA ALA A 166 8.81 18.62 -19.26
C ALA A 166 8.29 17.55 -20.23
N GLU A 167 8.99 16.43 -20.31
CA GLU A 167 8.65 15.27 -21.15
C GLU A 167 7.72 14.30 -20.40
N ARG A 168 7.82 14.26 -19.08
CA ARG A 168 7.00 13.41 -18.21
C ARG A 168 6.82 14.08 -16.86
N VAL A 169 5.58 14.10 -16.39
CA VAL A 169 5.16 14.64 -15.10
C VAL A 169 4.74 13.48 -14.21
N LEU A 170 5.31 13.40 -13.02
CA LEU A 170 4.99 12.41 -12.02
C LEU A 170 4.38 13.12 -10.82
N LEU A 171 3.15 12.74 -10.47
CA LEU A 171 2.52 13.17 -9.22
C LEU A 171 2.72 12.07 -8.18
N PHE A 172 3.44 12.40 -7.11
CA PHE A 172 3.56 11.56 -5.93
C PHE A 172 2.69 12.10 -4.80
N ASN A 173 2.52 11.32 -3.73
CA ASN A 173 1.84 11.76 -2.51
C ASN A 173 2.53 12.91 -1.76
N ASP A 174 3.82 13.15 -2.02
CA ASP A 174 4.62 14.18 -1.36
C ASP A 174 5.14 15.26 -2.32
N ALA A 175 5.22 14.99 -3.62
CA ALA A 175 5.85 15.88 -4.57
C ALA A 175 5.25 15.81 -5.99
N LEU A 176 5.28 16.94 -6.68
CA LEU A 176 5.14 17.01 -8.13
C LEU A 176 6.53 17.01 -8.77
N VAL A 177 6.78 16.10 -9.70
CA VAL A 177 8.10 15.93 -10.34
C VAL A 177 7.98 16.10 -11.85
N LEU A 178 8.82 16.96 -12.40
CA LEU A 178 8.95 17.18 -13.84
C LEU A 178 10.28 16.58 -14.32
N LEU A 179 10.21 15.71 -15.32
CA LEU A 179 11.35 15.11 -15.97
C LEU A 179 11.60 15.82 -17.31
N GLN A 180 12.82 16.29 -17.53
CA GLN A 180 13.25 16.92 -18.78
C GLN A 180 14.65 16.40 -19.15
N GLY A 181 14.71 15.41 -20.03
CA GLY A 181 15.95 14.67 -20.32
C GLY A 181 16.55 14.06 -19.04
N HIS A 182 17.70 14.58 -18.61
CA HIS A 182 18.38 14.15 -17.37
C HIS A 182 18.13 15.06 -16.16
N SER A 183 17.40 16.16 -16.36
CA SER A 183 17.04 17.10 -15.30
C SER A 183 15.77 16.67 -14.59
N VAL A 184 15.75 16.90 -13.28
CA VAL A 184 14.60 16.65 -12.41
C VAL A 184 14.26 17.95 -11.71
N HIS A 185 13.03 18.39 -11.85
CA HIS A 185 12.47 19.46 -11.02
C HIS A 185 11.47 18.82 -10.06
N THR A 186 11.60 19.11 -8.77
CA THR A 186 10.74 18.55 -7.72
C THR A 186 10.13 19.69 -6.94
N PHE A 187 8.82 19.67 -6.81
CA PHE A 187 8.05 20.64 -6.05
C PHE A 187 7.36 19.92 -4.91
N ASP A 188 7.56 20.36 -3.67
CA ASP A 188 6.83 19.85 -2.50
C ASP A 188 5.34 20.17 -2.68
N LEU A 189 4.47 19.16 -2.59
CA LEU A 189 3.02 19.38 -2.77
C LEU A 189 2.43 20.33 -1.74
N LYS A 190 3.06 20.51 -0.58
CA LYS A 190 2.63 21.51 0.42
C LYS A 190 2.78 22.95 -0.08
N LEU A 191 3.55 23.16 -1.15
CA LEU A 191 3.86 24.47 -1.72
C LEU A 191 3.23 24.67 -3.11
N VAL A 192 2.43 23.71 -3.58
CA VAL A 192 1.76 23.76 -4.89
C VAL A 192 0.26 23.91 -4.68
N TRP A 193 -0.36 24.85 -5.38
CA TRP A 193 -1.82 24.98 -5.47
C TRP A 193 -2.27 24.71 -6.90
N VAL A 194 -3.54 24.33 -7.04
CA VAL A 194 -4.17 24.06 -8.33
C VAL A 194 -5.23 25.11 -8.55
N ASP A 195 -5.08 25.86 -9.65
CA ASP A 195 -6.14 26.72 -10.15
C ASP A 195 -6.87 25.98 -11.28
N PRO A 196 -8.19 25.80 -11.21
CA PRO A 196 -8.94 25.18 -12.30
C PRO A 196 -8.79 26.04 -13.54
N GLY A 197 -8.42 25.42 -14.66
CA GLY A 197 -8.39 26.10 -15.95
C GLY A 197 -9.80 26.61 -16.29
N GLN A 198 -9.88 27.80 -16.87
CA GLN A 198 -11.07 28.15 -17.63
C GLN A 198 -11.01 27.32 -18.90
N ASP A 199 -11.94 26.39 -19.07
CA ASP A 199 -12.16 25.72 -20.35
C ASP A 199 -12.35 26.82 -21.41
N GLY A 200 -11.38 26.93 -22.32
CA GLY A 200 -11.42 27.86 -23.45
C GLY A 200 -12.14 27.28 -24.64
#